data_AF-A0A1I3L9I0-F1
#
_entry.id   AF-A0A1I3L9I0-F1
#
_cell.length_a   1.000
_cell.length_b   1.000
_cell.length_c   1.000
_cell.angle_alpha   90.00
_cell.angle_beta   90.00
_cell.angle_gamma   90.00
#
_symmetry.space_group_name_H-M   'P 1'
#
loop_
_entity.id
_entity.type
_entity.pdbx_description
1 polymer ?
#
loop_
_entity_poly.entity_id
_entity_poly.type
_entity_poly.pdbx_seq_one_letter_code
_entity_poly.pdbx_strand_id
1 'polypeptide(L)' 'MAIYDANLQAAVDATSVAKSVGETDLGAYLRGQLAERDIETSDQAWLDLMVQRIGEDPNYMIESEPSDYERPEGTLPR' A
#
# COMPACT_ATOMS: atom_id res chain seq x y z
N MET A 1 -16.43 -0.57 -9.38
CA MET A 1 -15.37 -1.53 -9.73
C MET A 1 -14.11 -0.92 -9.19
N ALA A 2 -13.68 -1.35 -8.01
CA ALA A 2 -12.56 -0.71 -7.34
C ALA A 2 -11.29 -0.99 -8.15
N ILE A 3 -10.71 0.08 -8.67
CA ILE A 3 -9.59 0.04 -9.62
C ILE A 3 -8.34 -0.01 -8.74
N TYR A 4 -8.14 -1.14 -8.07
CA TYR A 4 -6.97 -1.35 -7.22
C TYR A 4 -5.73 -1.39 -8.11
N ASP A 5 -4.76 -0.53 -7.83
CA ASP A 5 -3.45 -0.67 -8.47
C ASP A 5 -2.75 -1.91 -7.89
N ALA A 6 -2.31 -2.81 -8.77
CA ALA A 6 -1.67 -4.06 -8.36
C ALA A 6 -0.38 -3.81 -7.57
N ASN A 7 0.30 -2.70 -7.79
CA ASN A 7 1.50 -2.33 -7.05
C ASN A 7 1.16 -1.83 -5.64
N LEU A 8 0.06 -1.09 -5.46
CA LEU A 8 -0.40 -0.70 -4.12
C LEU A 8 -0.74 -1.93 -3.28
N GLN A 9 -1.51 -2.87 -3.83
CA GLN A 9 -1.84 -4.10 -3.11
C GLN A 9 -0.58 -4.91 -2.80
N ALA A 10 0.34 -5.04 -3.76
CA ALA A 10 1.60 -5.76 -3.54
C ALA A 10 2.48 -5.14 -2.44
N ALA A 11 2.47 -3.81 -2.28
CA ALA A 11 3.19 -3.14 -1.20
C ALA A 11 2.56 -3.42 0.18
N VAL A 12 1.23 -3.42 0.25
CA VAL A 12 0.49 -3.75 1.48
C VAL A 12 0.67 -5.23 1.85
N ASP A 13 0.60 -6.13 0.87
CA ASP A 13 0.85 -7.57 1.08
C ASP A 13 2.27 -7.83 1.60
N ALA A 14 3.28 -7.19 0.99
CA ALA A 14 4.67 -7.30 1.43
C ALA A 14 4.86 -6.80 2.87
N THR A 15 4.18 -5.70 3.23
CA THR A 15 4.21 -5.14 4.59
C THR A 15 3.53 -6.07 5.59
N SER A 16 2.44 -6.74 5.20
CA SER A 16 1.79 -7.76 6.03
C SER A 16 2.72 -8.96 6.29
N VAL A 17 3.43 -9.42 5.25
CA VAL A 17 4.46 -10.46 5.41
C VAL A 17 5.57 -9.97 6.34
N ALA A 18 6.04 -8.73 6.18
CA ALA A 18 7.07 -8.14 7.05
C ALA A 18 6.63 -8.14 8.53
N LYS A 19 5.39 -7.73 8.82
CA LYS A 19 4.81 -7.82 10.16
C LYS A 19 4.86 -9.25 10.70
N SER A 20 4.50 -10.24 9.87
CA SER A 20 4.46 -11.65 10.28
C SER A 20 5.83 -12.21 10.67
N VAL A 21 6.92 -11.65 10.11
CA VAL A 21 8.31 -12.03 10.44
C VAL A 21 8.92 -11.19 11.57
N GLY A 22 8.14 -10.27 12.16
CA GLY A 22 8.54 -9.48 13.32
C GLY A 22 9.00 -8.04 13.02
N GLU A 23 8.72 -7.51 11.83
CA GLU A 23 8.94 -6.09 11.55
C GLU A 23 8.09 -5.21 12.47
N THR A 24 8.71 -4.19 13.05
CA THR A 24 8.08 -3.29 14.01
C THR A 24 7.74 -1.93 13.40
N ASP A 25 8.51 -1.49 12.40
CA ASP A 25 8.28 -0.21 11.73
C ASP A 25 7.57 -0.41 10.39
N LEU A 26 6.30 -0.81 10.47
CA LEU A 26 5.47 -1.08 9.29
C LEU A 26 5.23 0.19 8.45
N GLY A 27 5.25 1.36 9.06
CA GLY A 27 5.07 2.64 8.36
C GLY A 27 6.27 2.95 7.45
N ALA A 28 7.49 2.80 7.97
CA ALA A 28 8.70 2.93 7.15
C ALA A 28 8.80 1.83 6.10
N TYR A 29 8.45 0.59 6.47
CA TYR A 29 8.48 -0.55 5.54
C TYR A 29 7.52 -0.36 4.36
N LEU A 30 6.27 0.04 4.63
CA LEU A 30 5.27 0.30 3.61
C LEU A 30 5.73 1.41 2.65
N ARG A 31 6.31 2.50 3.18
CA ARG A 31 6.90 3.56 2.35
C ARG A 31 8.03 3.05 1.46
N GLY A 32 8.90 2.21 2.00
CA GLY A 32 9.96 1.57 1.22
C GLY A 32 9.41 0.72 0.09
N GLN A 33 8.38 -0.10 0.37
CA GLN A 33 7.72 -0.93 -0.63
C GLN A 33 7.01 -0.13 -1.72
N LEU A 34 6.43 1.02 -1.38
CA LEU A 34 5.82 1.92 -2.36
C LEU A 34 6.90 2.58 -3.23
N ALA A 35 7.98 3.08 -2.62
CA ALA A 35 9.10 3.68 -3.34
C ALA A 35 9.80 2.69 -4.30
N GLU A 36 9.95 1.43 -3.91
CA GLU A 36 10.47 0.36 -4.79
C GLU A 36 9.62 0.12 -6.05
N ARG A 37 8.38 0.60 -6.05
CA ARG A 37 7.42 0.47 -7.16
C ARG A 37 7.15 1.79 -7.87
N ASP A 38 8.02 2.79 -7.67
CA ASP A 38 7.87 4.16 -8.18
C ASP A 38 6.55 4.83 -7.73
N ILE A 39 6.06 4.46 -6.54
CA ILE A 39 4.90 5.08 -5.92
C ILE A 39 5.37 5.95 -4.77
N GLU A 40 5.29 7.26 -4.95
CA GLU A 40 5.49 8.23 -3.89
C GLU A 40 4.12 8.69 -3.37
N THR A 41 3.95 8.70 -2.05
CA THR A 41 2.76 9.27 -1.42
C THR A 41 3.14 10.03 -0.15
N SER A 42 2.54 11.20 -0.02
CA SER A 42 2.56 12.08 1.14
C SER A 42 1.31 11.90 2.02
N ASP A 43 0.39 11.01 1.65
CA ASP A 43 -0.83 10.74 2.43
C ASP A 43 -0.51 9.89 3.67
N GLN A 44 -0.11 10.59 4.73
CA GLN A 44 0.17 9.97 6.03
C GLN A 44 -1.07 9.29 6.62
N ALA A 45 -2.27 9.86 6.41
CA ALA A 45 -3.50 9.30 6.95
C ALA A 45 -3.81 7.94 6.31
N TRP A 46 -3.57 7.82 5.01
CA TRP A 46 -3.68 6.54 4.31
C TRP A 46 -2.64 5.53 4.80
N LEU A 47 -1.37 5.92 4.95
CA LEU A 47 -0.32 5.04 5.46
C LEU A 47 -0.63 4.51 6.86
N ASP A 48 -1.08 5.37 7.77
CA ASP A 48 -1.45 4.99 9.13
C ASP A 48 -2.64 4.04 9.14
N LEU A 49 -3.63 4.30 8.28
CA LEU A 49 -4.77 3.41 8.09
C LEU A 49 -4.33 2.04 7.58
N MET A 50 -3.46 1.97 6.58
CA MET A 50 -2.97 0.68 6.05
C MET A 50 -2.22 -0.11 7.12
N VAL A 51 -1.35 0.53 7.90
CA VAL A 51 -0.64 -0.11 9.02
C VAL A 51 -1.62 -0.64 10.07
N GLN A 52 -2.64 0.16 10.43
CA GLN A 52 -3.69 -0.29 11.34
C GLN A 52 -4.43 -1.51 10.79
N ARG A 53 -4.82 -1.48 9.51
CA ARG A 53 -5.56 -2.56 8.85
C ARG A 53 -4.76 -3.84 8.73
N ILE A 54 -3.49 -3.76 8.34
CA ILE A 54 -2.54 -4.88 8.38
C ILE A 54 -2.36 -5.40 9.83
N GLY A 55 -2.45 -4.48 10.80
CA GLY A 55 -2.54 -4.75 12.23
C GLY A 55 -3.67 -5.71 12.59
N GLU A 56 -4.88 -5.38 12.11
CA GLU A 56 -6.15 -6.07 12.39
C GLU A 56 -6.35 -7.34 11.54
N ASP A 57 -5.98 -7.31 10.27
CA ASP A 57 -6.15 -8.38 9.30
C ASP A 57 -4.87 -8.56 8.43
N PRO A 58 -4.14 -9.68 8.56
CA PRO A 58 -2.97 -9.95 7.74
C PRO A 58 -3.29 -10.21 6.26
N ASN A 59 -4.54 -10.49 5.90
CA ASN A 59 -4.98 -10.65 4.51
C ASN A 59 -5.76 -9.42 4.00
N TYR A 60 -5.53 -8.26 4.61
CA TYR A 60 -6.22 -7.04 4.24
C TYR A 60 -6.01 -6.68 2.77
N MET A 61 -7.11 -6.50 2.05
CA MET A 61 -7.12 -5.92 0.71
C MET A 61 -7.38 -4.42 0.83
N ILE A 62 -6.61 -3.62 0.10
CA ILE A 62 -6.76 -2.16 0.11
C ILE A 62 -8.18 -1.79 -0.33
N GLU A 63 -8.84 -0.93 0.42
CA GLU A 63 -10.20 -0.47 0.09
C GLU A 63 -10.21 0.90 -0.60
N SER A 64 -9.15 1.68 -0.37
CA SER A 64 -8.95 3.02 -0.91
C SER A 64 -7.49 3.23 -1.35
N GLU A 65 -7.30 4.07 -2.34
CA GLU A 65 -5.98 4.56 -2.77
C GLU A 65 -5.57 5.78 -1.91
N PRO A 66 -4.27 6.11 -1.83
CA PRO A 66 -3.83 7.37 -1.26
C PRO A 66 -4.48 8.56 -1.98
N SER A 67 -4.80 9.63 -1.28
CA SER A 67 -5.48 10.79 -1.86
C SER A 67 -4.64 11.54 -2.92
N ASP A 68 -3.31 11.42 -2.84
CA ASP A 68 -2.34 11.99 -3.77
C ASP A 68 -1.82 10.96 -4.79
N TYR A 69 -2.41 9.77 -4.83
CA TYR A 69 -2.01 8.73 -5.76
C TYR A 69 -2.49 9.07 -7.18
N GLU A 70 -1.55 9.47 -8.02
CA GLU A 70 -1.76 9.57 -9.46
C GLU A 70 -1.50 8.20 -10.09
N ARG A 71 -2.55 7.53 -10.57
CA ARG A 71 -2.36 6.33 -11.39
C ARG A 71 -1.48 6.70 -12.58
N PRO A 72 -0.45 5.91 -12.91
CA PRO A 72 0.35 6.16 -14.10
C PRO A 72 -0.58 6.19 -15.31
N GLU A 73 -0.67 7.34 -15.98
CA GLU A 73 -1.43 7.54 -17.21
C GLU A 73 -0.90 6.59 -18.29
N GLY A 74 -1.45 5.38 -18.40
CA GLY A 74 -0.88 4.40 -19.32
C GLY A 74 -1.68 3.14 -19.62
N THR A 75 -2.69 2.77 -18.83
CA THR A 75 -3.39 1.49 -19.04
C THR A 75 -4.89 1.66 -19.21
N LEU A 76 -5.29 2.40 -20.25
CA LEU A 76 -6.60 2.21 -20.87
C LEU A 76 -6.45 1.15 -21.97
N PRO A 77 -7.08 -0.04 -21.87
CA PRO A 77 -7.26 -0.86 -23.05
C PRO A 77 -8.18 -0.10 -24.01
N ARG A 78 -7.70 0.15 -25.22
CA ARG A 78 -8.55 0.55 -26.36
C ARG A 78 -9.53 -0.57 -26.70
#